data_AF-A0A4Y2PXS3-F1
#
_entry.id   AF-A0A4Y2PXS3-F1
#
_cell.length_a   1.000
_cell.length_b   1.000
_cell.length_c   1.000
_cell.angle_alpha   90.00
_cell.angle_beta   90.00
_cell.angle_gamma   90.00
#
_symmetry.space_group_name_H-M   'P 1'
#
loop_
_entity.id
_entity.type
_entity.pdbx_description
1 polymer ?
#
loop_
_entity_poly.entity_id
_entity_poly.type
_entity_poly.pdbx_seq_one_letter_code
_entity_poly.pdbx_strand_id
1 'polypeptide(L)'
;MTHSAPLDIANTLGHAFAQVSATDSYSPDFVAIKNRTERTPLRFTARSTLPYKSEFRMFELETALSRAHGTSPGPDGITYNMLRHLNTTSLSHLLFLFNRMELEQNGILD
;
A
#
# COMPACT_ATOMS: atom_id res chain seq x y z
N MET A 1 27.89 -21.89 -10.28
CA MET A 1 27.11 -21.62 -9.07
C MET A 1 25.69 -22.10 -9.32
N THR A 2 25.21 -23.09 -8.57
CA THR A 2 23.83 -23.57 -8.65
C THR A 2 22.99 -22.74 -7.69
N HIS A 3 22.17 -21.84 -8.22
CA HIS A 3 21.16 -21.16 -7.42
C HIS A 3 19.98 -22.12 -7.22
N SER A 4 19.43 -22.16 -6.00
CA SER A 4 18.18 -22.88 -5.72
C SER A 4 17.07 -22.41 -6.64
N ALA A 5 16.15 -23.30 -7.02
CA ALA A 5 15.04 -22.90 -7.88
C ALA A 5 14.17 -21.85 -7.16
N PRO A 6 13.56 -20.88 -7.88
CA PRO A 6 12.70 -19.87 -7.27
C PRO A 6 11.59 -20.43 -6.36
N LEU A 7 11.06 -21.61 -6.71
CA LEU A 7 10.06 -22.31 -5.91
C LEU A 7 10.62 -22.78 -4.56
N ASP A 8 11.83 -23.34 -4.53
CA ASP A 8 12.46 -23.81 -3.30
C ASP A 8 12.75 -22.64 -2.35
N ILE A 9 13.15 -21.49 -2.91
CA ILE A 9 13.36 -20.25 -2.17
C ILE A 9 12.03 -19.77 -1.58
N ALA A 10 10.97 -19.71 -2.39
CA ALA A 10 9.64 -19.29 -1.94
C ALA A 10 9.10 -20.20 -0.83
N ASN A 11 9.25 -21.52 -0.97
CA ASN A 11 8.83 -22.49 0.04
C ASN A 11 9.62 -22.34 1.34
N THR A 12 10.94 -22.16 1.24
CA THR A 12 11.81 -21.94 2.41
C THR A 12 11.40 -20.69 3.17
N LEU A 13 11.13 -19.58 2.46
CA LEU A 13 10.63 -18.34 3.06
C LEU A 13 9.25 -18.55 3.70
N GLY A 14 8.33 -19.21 2.99
CA GLY A 14 6.99 -19.51 3.50
C GLY A 14 7.03 -20.32 4.80
N HIS A 15 7.88 -21.35 4.86
CA HIS A 15 8.08 -22.15 6.08
C HIS A 15 8.66 -21.33 7.23
N ALA A 16 9.67 -20.49 6.96
CA ALA A 16 10.25 -19.62 7.98
C ALA A 16 9.21 -18.64 8.54
N PHE A 17 8.40 -18.01 7.67
CA PHE A 17 7.33 -17.11 8.11
C PHE A 17 6.24 -17.82 8.89
N ALA A 18 5.85 -19.03 8.47
CA ALA A 18 4.86 -19.83 9.17
C ALA A 18 5.34 -20.22 10.58
N GLN A 19 6.61 -20.63 10.72
CA GLN A 19 7.19 -20.93 12.03
C GLN A 19 7.22 -19.70 12.94
N VAL A 20 7.77 -18.57 12.48
CA VAL A 20 7.86 -17.35 13.29
C VAL A 20 6.48 -16.79 13.65
N SER A 21 5.48 -17.05 12.80
CA SER A 21 4.10 -16.58 13.01
C SER A 21 3.20 -17.59 13.71
N ALA A 22 3.74 -18.73 14.11
CA ALA A 22 2.98 -19.74 14.82
C ALA A 22 2.68 -19.27 16.24
N THR A 23 1.51 -19.62 16.77
CA THR A 23 1.04 -19.15 18.08
C THR A 23 1.98 -19.53 19.23
N ASP A 24 2.70 -20.65 19.09
CA ASP A 24 3.70 -21.15 20.03
C ASP A 24 5.02 -20.34 20.01
N SER A 25 5.25 -19.53 18.97
CA SER A 25 6.40 -18.63 18.86
C SER A 25 6.17 -17.27 19.53
N TYR A 26 4.97 -17.03 20.07
CA TYR A 26 4.61 -15.78 20.73
C TYR A 26 4.66 -15.86 22.26
N SER A 27 4.89 -14.73 22.91
CA SER A 27 4.74 -14.64 24.37
C SER A 27 3.28 -14.83 24.78
N PRO A 28 2.99 -15.37 25.99
CA PRO A 28 1.62 -15.54 26.48
C PRO A 28 0.79 -14.24 26.44
N ASP A 29 1.41 -13.10 26.74
CA ASP A 29 0.77 -11.78 26.71
C ASP A 29 0.32 -11.40 25.29
N PHE A 30 1.18 -11.63 24.29
CA PHE A 30 0.83 -11.35 22.90
C PHE A 30 -0.27 -12.30 22.40
N VAL A 31 -0.21 -13.59 22.76
CA VAL A 31 -1.27 -14.56 22.43
C VAL A 31 -2.62 -14.13 22.98
N ALA A 32 -2.66 -13.63 24.22
CA ALA A 32 -3.89 -13.11 24.82
C ALA A 32 -4.47 -11.92 24.03
N ILE A 33 -3.62 -10.98 23.60
CA ILE A 33 -4.02 -9.83 22.77
C ILE A 33 -4.51 -10.30 21.40
N LYS A 34 -3.75 -11.14 20.70
CA LYS A 34 -4.09 -11.70 19.38
C LYS A 34 -5.47 -12.37 19.41
N ASN A 35 -5.67 -13.30 20.36
CA ASN A 35 -6.92 -14.04 20.51
C ASN A 35 -8.11 -13.13 20.88
N ARG A 36 -7.88 -12.00 21.55
CA ARG A 36 -8.93 -11.02 21.84
C ARG A 36 -9.28 -10.20 20.59
N THR A 37 -8.27 -9.73 19.87
CA THR A 37 -8.44 -8.85 18.71
C THR A 37 -9.05 -9.60 17.52
N GLU A 38 -8.55 -10.79 17.20
CA GLU A 38 -9.02 -11.61 16.07
C GLU A 38 -10.45 -12.13 16.23
N ARG A 39 -10.97 -12.18 17.46
CA ARG A 39 -12.38 -12.50 17.71
C ARG A 39 -13.35 -11.42 17.22
N THR A 40 -12.86 -10.20 17.00
CA THR A 40 -13.69 -9.11 16.47
C THR A 40 -13.72 -9.22 14.96
N PRO A 41 -14.87 -9.53 14.33
CA PRO A 41 -14.95 -9.65 12.88
C PRO A 41 -14.64 -8.32 12.21
N LEU A 42 -13.77 -8.34 11.19
CA LEU A 42 -13.50 -7.17 10.37
C LEU A 42 -14.74 -6.85 9.51
N ARG A 43 -15.34 -5.68 9.72
CA ARG A 43 -16.44 -5.18 8.89
C ARG A 43 -15.87 -4.41 7.71
N PHE A 44 -15.61 -5.11 6.60
CA PHE A 44 -15.16 -4.50 5.35
C PHE A 44 -16.27 -3.68 4.65
N THR A 45 -17.52 -3.83 5.07
CA THR A 45 -18.68 -3.06 4.57
C THR A 45 -18.80 -1.70 5.24
N ALA A 46 -17.71 -0.93 5.30
CA ALA A 46 -17.78 0.45 5.76
C ALA A 46 -18.39 1.31 4.64
N ARG A 47 -19.73 1.45 4.63
CA ARG A 47 -20.44 2.43 3.78
C ARG A 47 -20.26 3.87 4.26
N SER A 48 -19.43 4.10 5.27
CA SER A 48 -19.08 5.44 5.71
C SER A 48 -18.10 6.08 4.72
N THR A 49 -18.37 7.34 4.40
CA THR A 49 -17.43 8.28 3.80
C THR A 49 -16.37 8.62 4.85
N LEU A 50 -15.33 7.78 4.91
CA LEU A 50 -14.18 8.01 5.77
C LEU A 50 -13.30 9.10 5.15
N PRO A 51 -12.59 9.93 5.94
CA PRO A 51 -11.78 11.01 5.40
C PRO A 51 -10.75 10.56 4.35
N TYR A 52 -10.21 9.34 4.48
CA TYR A 52 -9.27 8.79 3.49
C TYR A 52 -9.92 8.44 2.14
N LYS A 53 -11.25 8.42 2.05
CA LYS A 53 -12.02 8.21 0.81
C LYS A 53 -12.39 9.52 0.12
N SER A 54 -11.99 10.67 0.68
CA SER A 54 -12.17 11.94 -0.01
C SER A 54 -11.21 12.05 -1.17
N GLU A 55 -11.59 12.81 -2.19
CA GLU A 55 -10.68 13.14 -3.30
C GLU A 55 -9.35 13.66 -2.78
N PHE A 56 -8.28 13.16 -3.38
CA PHE A 56 -6.93 13.63 -3.19
C PHE A 56 -6.84 15.09 -3.64
N ARG A 57 -6.20 15.93 -2.83
CA ARG A 57 -6.12 17.38 -3.04
C ARG A 57 -4.73 17.79 -3.49
N MET A 58 -4.64 18.97 -4.14
CA MET A 58 -3.36 19.49 -4.65
C MET A 58 -2.28 19.59 -3.57
N PHE A 59 -2.60 20.11 -2.38
CA PHE A 59 -1.62 20.23 -1.30
C PHE A 59 -1.12 18.86 -0.82
N GLU A 60 -1.96 17.81 -0.90
CA GLU A 60 -1.58 16.45 -0.52
C GLU A 60 -0.65 15.84 -1.57
N LEU A 61 -0.93 16.08 -2.86
CA LEU A 61 -0.04 15.70 -3.97
C LEU A 61 1.33 16.38 -3.84
N GLU A 62 1.36 17.69 -3.64
CA GLU A 62 2.61 18.45 -3.46
C GLU A 62 3.38 17.98 -2.22
N THR A 63 2.68 17.74 -1.10
CA THR A 63 3.29 17.22 0.12
C THR A 63 3.87 15.83 -0.10
N ALA A 64 3.12 14.93 -0.76
CA ALA A 64 3.59 13.58 -1.06
C ALA A 64 4.83 13.60 -1.96
N LEU A 65 4.83 14.43 -3.01
CA LEU A 65 5.98 14.59 -3.90
C LEU A 65 7.19 15.18 -3.18
N SER A 66 7.01 16.16 -2.28
CA SER A 66 8.13 16.72 -1.51
C SER A 66 8.78 15.71 -0.57
N ARG A 67 7.99 14.79 0.00
CA ARG A 67 8.44 13.75 0.93
C ARG A 67 8.96 12.50 0.22
N ALA A 68 8.64 12.30 -1.05
CA ALA A 68 9.11 11.15 -1.82
C ALA A 68 10.63 11.21 -2.02
N HIS A 69 11.32 10.16 -1.56
CA HIS A 69 12.74 9.97 -1.81
C HIS A 69 12.99 9.45 -3.23
N GLY A 70 14.14 9.77 -3.81
CA GLY A 70 14.52 9.25 -5.13
C GLY A 70 14.72 7.74 -5.07
N THR A 71 13.77 6.99 -5.61
CA THR A 71 13.92 5.56 -5.93
C THR A 71 14.27 5.39 -7.40
N SER A 72 14.70 4.19 -7.79
CA SER A 72 14.83 3.84 -9.20
C SER A 72 13.49 4.07 -9.93
N PRO A 73 13.51 4.60 -11.17
CA PRO A 73 12.29 4.79 -11.95
C PRO A 73 11.62 3.45 -12.25
N GLY A 74 10.30 3.49 -12.47
CA GLY A 74 9.56 2.36 -13.00
C GLY A 74 9.91 2.06 -14.47
N PRO A 75 9.25 1.06 -15.09
CA PRO A 75 9.42 0.75 -16.50
C PRO A 75 9.08 1.90 -17.46
N ASP A 76 8.32 2.90 -16.99
CA ASP A 76 8.00 4.13 -17.70
C ASP A 76 9.15 5.16 -17.72
N GLY A 77 10.21 4.93 -16.95
CA GLY A 77 11.35 5.84 -16.85
C GLY A 77 11.06 7.12 -16.06
N ILE A 78 9.89 7.26 -15.43
CA ILE A 78 9.50 8.48 -14.72
C ILE A 78 10.07 8.45 -13.30
N THR A 79 10.83 9.48 -12.94
CA THR A 79 11.42 9.60 -11.59
C THR A 79 10.63 10.59 -10.73
N TYR A 80 10.71 10.45 -9.40
CA TYR A 80 10.19 11.45 -8.47
C TYR A 80 10.83 12.84 -8.64
N ASN A 81 12.05 12.91 -9.20
CA ASN A 81 12.66 14.20 -9.52
C ASN A 81 11.89 14.92 -10.65
N MET A 82 11.50 14.19 -11.70
CA MET A 82 10.67 14.75 -12.78
C MET A 82 9.31 15.21 -12.26
N LEU A 83 8.66 14.40 -11.42
CA LEU A 83 7.34 14.73 -10.86
C LEU A 83 7.37 15.98 -9.98
N ARG A 84 8.43 16.18 -9.18
CA ARG A 84 8.61 17.37 -8.33
C ARG A 84 8.79 18.67 -9.12
N HIS A 85 9.20 18.59 -10.39
CA HIS A 85 9.45 19.75 -11.24
C HIS A 85 8.37 19.95 -12.31
N LEU A 86 7.25 19.23 -12.22
CA LEU A 86 6.09 19.48 -13.07
C LEU A 86 5.52 20.89 -12.81
N ASN A 87 5.04 21.53 -13.87
CA ASN A 87 4.28 22.76 -13.72
C ASN A 87 2.88 22.49 -13.14
N THR A 88 2.23 23.54 -12.64
CA THR A 88 0.91 23.44 -12.01
C THR A 88 -0.14 22.79 -12.91
N THR A 89 -0.13 23.06 -14.21
CA THR A 89 -1.07 22.43 -15.16
C THR A 89 -0.87 20.91 -15.23
N SER A 90 0.38 20.46 -15.29
CA SER A 90 0.71 19.03 -15.35
C SER A 90 0.39 18.33 -14.03
N LEU A 91 0.63 19.00 -12.89
CA LEU A 91 0.21 18.51 -11.57
C LEU A 91 -1.31 18.39 -11.47
N SER A 92 -2.08 19.35 -12.02
CA SER A 92 -3.55 19.27 -12.05
C SER A 92 -4.05 18.10 -12.87
N HIS A 93 -3.43 17.82 -14.03
CA HIS A 93 -3.78 16.63 -14.81
C HIS A 93 -3.43 15.33 -14.08
N LEU A 94 -2.28 15.27 -13.42
CA LEU A 94 -1.88 14.11 -12.63
C LEU A 94 -2.85 13.87 -11.46
N LEU A 95 -3.24 14.93 -10.74
CA LEU A 95 -4.23 14.88 -9.67
C LEU A 95 -5.57 14.36 -10.16
N PHE A 96 -6.04 14.86 -11.31
CA PHE A 96 -7.27 14.39 -11.93
C PHE A 96 -7.22 12.89 -12.25
N LEU A 97 -6.10 12.40 -12.80
CA LEU A 97 -5.93 10.97 -13.10
C LEU A 97 -5.97 10.11 -11.84
N PHE A 98 -5.30 10.53 -10.76
CA PHE A 98 -5.33 9.81 -9.48
C PHE A 98 -6.74 9.69 -8.92
N ASN A 99 -7.46 10.80 -8.82
CA ASN A 99 -8.83 10.81 -8.31
C ASN A 99 -9.78 9.97 -9.18
N ARG A 100 -9.60 10.00 -10.50
CA ARG A 100 -10.41 9.18 -11.41
C ARG A 100 -10.18 7.68 -11.19
N MET A 101 -8.92 7.23 -11.07
CA MET A 101 -8.62 5.82 -10.81
C MET A 101 -9.17 5.33 -9.46
N GLU A 102 -9.12 6.20 -8.45
CA GLU A 102 -9.67 5.89 -7.12
C GLU A 102 -11.21 5.78 -7.14
N LEU A 103 -11.89 6.62 -7.91
CA LEU A 103 -13.34 6.51 -8.12
C LEU A 103 -13.73 5.21 -8.84
N GLU A 104 -12.97 4.80 -9.85
CA GLU A 104 -13.18 3.55 -10.58
C GLU A 104 -13.00 2.32 -9.66
N GLN A 105 -12.00 2.32 -8.77
CA GLN A 105 -11.84 1.25 -7.77
C GLN A 105 -12.94 1.23 -6.69
N ASN A 106 -13.53 2.38 -6.39
CA ASN A 106 -14.59 2.50 -5.38
C ASN A 106 -16.00 2.17 -5.90
N GLY A 107 -16.15 1.82 -7.19
CA GLY A 107 -17.42 1.37 -7.78
C GLY A 107 -18.53 2.44 -7.76
N ILE A 108 -18.17 3.73 -7.81
CA ILE A 108 -19.12 4.86 -7.78
C ILE A 108 -19.62 5.23 -9.19
N LEU A 109 -19.12 4.55 -10.23
CA LEU A 109 -19.60 4.66 -11.60
C LEU A 109 -20.19 3.31 -12.06
N ASP A 110 -21.38 3.00 -11.54
CA ASP A 110 -22.42 2.16 -12.15
C ASP A 110 -23.79 2.73 -11.76
#